data_AF-W2VSL5-F1
#
_entry.id   AF-W2VSL5-F1
#
_cell.length_a   1.000
_cell.length_b   1.000
_cell.length_c   1.000
_cell.angle_alpha   90.00
_cell.angle_beta   90.00
_cell.angle_gamma   90.00
#
_symmetry.space_group_name_H-M   'P 1'
#
loop_
_entity.id
_entity.type
_entity.pdbx_description
1 polymer ?
#
loop_
_entity_poly.entity_id
_entity_poly.type
_entity_poly.pdbx_seq_one_letter_code
_entity_poly.pdbx_strand_id
1 'polypeptide(L)'
;MSSLETPEPDNDRLMQFIEAYWMISKSRYLNKRDPVSRDPDTLDFWLNQLDERRFTQDFRVTRFQFTQIVDLIKDNPVFFLQLERSSDANFVPAHGCAISIWV
;
A
#
# COMPACT_ATOMS: atom_id res chain seq x y z
N MET A 1 -52.12 14.54 -6.10
CA MET A 1 -50.94 13.80 -5.60
C MET A 1 -50.98 12.43 -6.23
N SER A 2 -50.14 12.15 -7.25
CA SER A 2 -50.05 10.81 -7.82
C SER A 2 -49.18 9.94 -6.93
N SER A 3 -49.74 8.83 -6.47
CA SER A 3 -49.02 7.81 -5.71
C SER A 3 -47.97 7.18 -6.62
N LEU A 4 -46.72 7.15 -6.16
CA LEU A 4 -45.62 6.50 -6.85
C LEU A 4 -45.78 4.98 -6.66
N GLU A 5 -46.54 4.33 -7.54
CA GLU A 5 -46.57 2.86 -7.58
C GLU A 5 -45.20 2.35 -8.05
N THR A 6 -44.36 1.92 -7.11
CA THR A 6 -43.20 1.09 -7.43
C THR A 6 -43.71 -0.25 -7.94
N PRO A 7 -43.44 -0.64 -9.20
CA PRO A 7 -43.86 -1.94 -9.70
C PRO A 7 -43.17 -3.03 -8.87
N GLU A 8 -43.97 -3.93 -8.30
CA GLU A 8 -43.48 -5.15 -7.66
C GLU A 8 -42.49 -5.83 -8.61
N PRO A 9 -41.28 -6.16 -8.15
CA PRO A 9 -40.30 -6.78 -9.02
C PRO A 9 -40.83 -8.14 -9.48
N ASP A 10 -40.90 -8.30 -10.79
CA ASP A 10 -41.19 -9.58 -11.45
C ASP A 10 -40.33 -10.69 -10.82
N ASN A 11 -40.98 -11.74 -10.30
CA ASN A 11 -40.33 -12.83 -9.57
C ASN A 11 -39.24 -13.50 -10.41
N ASP A 12 -39.42 -13.58 -11.73
CA ASP A 12 -38.44 -14.17 -12.64
C ASP A 12 -37.17 -13.32 -12.71
N ARG A 13 -37.33 -11.99 -12.69
CA ARG A 13 -36.21 -11.05 -12.66
C ARG A 13 -35.48 -11.09 -11.33
N LEU A 14 -36.21 -11.22 -10.22
CA LEU A 14 -35.63 -11.36 -8.88
C LEU A 14 -34.81 -12.65 -8.75
N MET A 15 -35.32 -13.76 -9.28
CA MET A 15 -34.61 -15.04 -9.31
C MET A 15 -33.31 -14.94 -10.12
N GLN A 16 -33.34 -14.30 -11.30
CA GLN A 16 -32.14 -14.06 -12.12
C GLN A 16 -31.09 -13.23 -11.37
N PHE A 17 -31.50 -12.23 -10.59
CA PHE A 17 -30.58 -11.44 -9.77
C PHE A 17 -29.93 -12.27 -8.66
N ILE A 18 -30.70 -13.13 -7.99
CA ILE A 18 -30.20 -14.01 -6.93
C ILE A 18 -29.18 -15.00 -7.50
N GLU A 19 -29.49 -15.63 -8.64
CA GLU A 19 -28.57 -16.56 -9.30
C GLU A 19 -27.29 -15.88 -9.77
N ALA A 20 -27.39 -14.70 -10.38
CA ALA A 20 -26.22 -13.93 -10.79
C ALA A 20 -25.35 -13.53 -9.59
N TYR A 21 -25.96 -13.05 -8.50
CA TYR A 21 -25.24 -12.71 -7.27
C TYR A 21 -24.55 -13.93 -6.65
N TRP A 22 -25.22 -15.08 -6.64
CA TRP A 22 -24.65 -16.34 -6.14
C TRP A 22 -23.44 -16.78 -6.97
N MET A 23 -23.53 -16.71 -8.30
CA MET A 23 -22.42 -17.06 -9.19
C MET A 23 -21.21 -16.11 -9.03
N ILE A 24 -21.47 -14.81 -8.91
CA ILE A 24 -20.42 -13.81 -8.69
C ILE A 24 -19.76 -13.98 -7.31
N SER A 25 -20.55 -14.18 -6.26
CA SER A 25 -20.02 -14.36 -4.91
C SER A 25 -19.20 -15.65 -4.79
N LYS A 26 -19.69 -16.76 -5.35
CA LYS A 26 -18.96 -18.03 -5.40
C LYS A 26 -17.64 -17.90 -6.17
N SER A 27 -17.66 -17.27 -7.35
CA SER A 27 -16.44 -17.10 -8.15
C SER A 27 -15.39 -16.20 -7.47
N ARG A 28 -15.83 -15.14 -6.77
CA ARG A 28 -14.93 -14.23 -6.06
C ARG A 28 -14.40 -14.83 -4.78
N TYR A 29 -15.24 -15.43 -3.94
CA TYR A 29 -14.88 -15.70 -2.54
C TYR A 29 -14.66 -17.18 -2.21
N LEU A 30 -15.14 -18.11 -3.05
CA LEU A 30 -14.99 -19.56 -2.80
C LEU A 30 -13.92 -20.22 -3.67
N ASN A 31 -13.36 -19.51 -4.65
CA ASN A 31 -12.21 -20.00 -5.41
C ASN A 31 -10.90 -19.71 -4.68
N LYS A 32 -9.93 -20.63 -4.82
CA LYS A 32 -8.55 -20.41 -4.37
C LYS A 32 -7.99 -19.21 -5.13
N ARG A 33 -7.74 -18.12 -4.41
CA ARG A 33 -7.07 -16.94 -4.97
C ARG A 33 -5.58 -17.19 -5.01
N ASP A 34 -4.93 -16.72 -6.06
CA ASP A 34 -3.50 -16.50 -6.01
C ASP A 34 -3.24 -15.42 -4.95
N PRO A 35 -2.31 -15.65 -4.01
CA PRO A 35 -1.96 -14.64 -3.04
C PRO A 35 -1.46 -13.41 -3.78
N VAL A 36 -2.07 -12.25 -3.49
CA VAL A 36 -1.53 -10.97 -3.92
C VAL A 36 -0.15 -10.82 -3.28
N SER A 37 0.88 -10.51 -4.08
CA SER A 37 2.20 -10.26 -3.52
C SER A 37 2.06 -9.11 -2.53
N ARG A 38 2.53 -9.31 -1.30
CA ARG A 38 2.68 -8.19 -0.39
C ARG A 38 3.62 -7.17 -1.03
N ASP A 39 3.37 -5.90 -0.77
CA ASP A 39 4.29 -4.86 -1.18
C ASP A 39 5.70 -5.21 -0.68
N PRO A 40 6.73 -5.03 -1.51
CA PRO A 40 8.09 -5.31 -1.09
C PRO A 40 8.40 -4.46 0.14
N ASP A 41 9.10 -5.05 1.10
CA ASP A 41 9.65 -4.31 2.24
C ASP A 41 10.43 -3.13 1.67
N THR A 42 10.01 -1.91 2.03
CA THR A 42 10.50 -0.72 1.36
C THR A 42 11.95 -0.45 1.73
N LEU A 43 12.37 -0.83 2.95
CA LEU A 43 13.76 -0.80 3.35
C LEU A 43 14.59 -1.75 2.48
N ASP A 44 14.10 -2.97 2.28
CA ASP A 44 14.76 -3.98 1.43
C ASP A 44 14.85 -3.50 -0.03
N PHE A 45 13.80 -2.85 -0.53
CA PHE A 45 13.82 -2.24 -1.86
C PHE A 45 14.93 -1.18 -2.00
N TRP A 46 15.08 -0.30 -1.00
CA TRP A 46 16.06 0.78 -1.05
C TRP A 46 17.49 0.27 -0.91
N LEU A 47 17.69 -0.75 -0.06
CA LEU A 47 18.99 -1.36 0.17
C LEU A 47 19.42 -2.26 -0.98
N ASN A 48 18.53 -3.09 -1.52
CA ASN A 48 18.94 -4.21 -2.37
C ASN A 48 18.52 -4.07 -3.84
N GLN A 49 17.47 -3.29 -4.14
CA GLN A 49 16.88 -3.26 -5.49
C GLN A 49 17.06 -1.93 -6.23
N LEU A 50 17.21 -0.81 -5.52
CA LEU A 50 17.35 0.50 -6.16
C LEU A 50 18.74 0.69 -6.78
N ASP A 51 18.83 1.37 -7.92
CA ASP A 51 20.11 1.76 -8.53
C ASP A 51 20.82 2.84 -7.71
N GLU A 52 22.15 2.77 -7.59
CA GLU A 52 22.95 3.72 -6.76
C GLU A 52 22.77 5.19 -7.20
N ARG A 53 22.59 5.42 -8.51
CA ARG A 53 22.36 6.77 -9.05
C ARG A 53 21.04 7.35 -8.58
N ARG A 54 19.98 6.55 -8.58
CA ARG A 54 18.66 6.98 -8.09
C ARG A 54 18.66 7.11 -6.57
N PHE A 55 19.29 6.15 -5.90
CA PHE A 55 19.50 6.19 -4.45
C PHE A 55 20.18 7.49 -3.99
N THR A 56 21.28 7.88 -4.65
CA THR A 56 21.99 9.11 -4.31
C THR A 56 21.18 10.37 -4.64
N GLN A 57 20.29 10.33 -5.63
CA GLN A 57 19.38 11.44 -5.92
C GLN A 57 18.35 11.64 -4.81
N ASP A 58 17.79 10.54 -4.30
CA ASP A 58 16.74 10.57 -3.27
C ASP A 58 17.31 10.85 -1.87
N PHE A 59 18.40 10.18 -1.48
CA PHE A 59 18.96 10.26 -0.11
C PHE A 59 20.16 11.19 0.02
N ARG A 60 20.77 11.62 -1.10
CA ARG A 60 22.00 12.44 -1.12
C ARG A 60 23.20 11.81 -0.39
N VAL A 61 23.13 10.53 -0.07
CA VAL A 61 24.19 9.73 0.54
C VAL A 61 24.40 8.46 -0.28
N THR A 62 25.57 7.86 -0.13
CA THR A 62 25.81 6.53 -0.71
C THR A 62 25.02 5.48 0.06
N ARG A 63 24.63 4.40 -0.62
CA ARG A 63 23.93 3.28 0.02
C ARG A 63 24.72 2.70 1.18
N PHE A 64 26.05 2.60 1.04
CA PHE A 64 26.91 2.12 2.11
C PHE A 64 26.81 2.97 3.39
N GLN A 65 26.81 4.30 3.26
CA GLN A 65 26.62 5.21 4.40
C GLN A 65 25.22 5.07 4.99
N PHE A 66 24.20 4.95 4.14
CA PHE A 66 22.83 4.75 4.58
C PHE A 66 22.68 3.45 5.37
N THR A 67 23.26 2.34 4.90
CA THR A 67 23.25 1.05 5.63
C THR A 67 23.89 1.18 7.00
N GLN A 68 25.01 1.90 7.13
CA GLN A 68 25.62 2.15 8.44
C GLN A 68 24.71 2.92 9.39
N ILE A 69 23.98 3.91 8.88
CA ILE A 69 23.01 4.67 9.67
C ILE A 69 21.86 3.76 10.12
N VAL A 70 21.31 2.96 9.21
CA VAL A 70 20.26 1.97 9.52
C VAL A 70 20.75 1.00 10.61
N ASP A 71 21.97 0.49 10.48
CA ASP A 71 22.58 -0.40 11.48
C ASP A 71 22.78 0.27 12.85
N LEU A 72 23.00 1.58 12.89
CA LEU A 72 23.15 2.34 14.14
C LEU A 72 21.80 2.60 14.83
N ILE A 73 20.73 2.78 14.06
CA ILE A 73 19.41 3.15 14.58
C ILE A 73 18.47 1.96 14.77
N LYS A 74 18.78 0.78 14.24
CA LYS A 74 17.91 -0.42 14.33
C LYS A 74 17.52 -0.80 15.75
N ASP A 75 18.39 -0.54 16.72
CA ASP A 75 18.15 -0.85 18.14
C ASP A 75 17.28 0.20 18.83
N ASN A 76 17.02 1.34 18.17
CA ASN A 76 16.17 2.41 18.67
C ASN A 76 14.80 2.38 17.98
N PRO A 77 13.74 1.87 18.64
CA PRO A 77 12.44 1.65 18.02
C PRO A 77 11.79 2.95 17.52
N VAL A 78 12.07 4.09 18.15
CA VAL A 78 11.53 5.40 17.72
C VAL A 78 12.07 5.80 16.35
N PHE A 79 13.37 5.67 16.12
CA PHE A 79 14.00 6.05 14.85
C PHE A 79 13.73 5.02 13.77
N PHE A 80 13.69 3.74 14.12
CA PHE A 80 13.37 2.67 13.17
C PHE A 80 11.93 2.78 12.64
N LEU A 81 10.95 3.02 13.52
CA LEU A 81 9.54 3.21 13.13
C LEU A 81 9.32 4.48 12.30
N GLN A 82 10.13 5.53 12.50
CA GLN A 82 10.08 6.73 11.66
C GLN A 82 10.62 6.47 10.26
N LEU A 83 11.66 5.65 10.15
CA LEU A 83 12.23 5.28 8.86
C LEU A 83 11.23 4.45 8.03
N GLU A 84 10.58 3.45 8.64
CA GLU A 84 9.51 2.66 8.00
C GLU A 84 8.29 3.51 7.60
N ARG A 85 7.95 4.55 8.38
CA ARG A 85 6.84 5.46 8.04
C ARG A 85 7.18 6.44 6.92
N SER A 86 8.44 6.83 6.79
CA SER A 86 8.88 7.71 5.71
C SER A 86 8.85 7.04 4.34
N SER A 87 8.82 5.71 4.32
CA SER A 87 8.81 4.90 3.11
C SER A 87 7.41 4.59 2.57
N ASP A 88 6.34 4.88 3.31
CA ASP A 88 4.97 4.80 2.79
C ASP A 88 4.72 5.96 1.82
N ALA A 89 4.52 5.62 0.54
CA ALA A 89 4.51 6.48 -0.65
C ALA A 89 3.43 7.59 -0.72
N ASN A 90 2.84 8.02 0.39
CA ASN A 90 1.92 9.17 0.48
C ASN A 90 2.43 10.33 1.33
N PHE A 91 3.71 10.34 1.72
CA PHE A 91 4.30 11.52 2.35
C PHE A 91 4.67 12.58 1.30
N VAL A 92 3.69 13.39 0.89
CA VAL A 92 3.98 14.74 0.39
C VAL A 92 4.36 15.56 1.62
N PRO A 93 5.58 16.12 1.73
CA PRO A 93 5.92 16.97 2.85
C PRO A 93 5.06 18.22 2.74
N ALA A 94 3.94 18.24 3.48
CA ALA A 94 3.18 19.45 3.73
C ALA A 94 4.14 20.38 4.48
N HIS A 95 4.76 21.29 3.73
CA HIS A 95 5.73 22.26 4.20
C HIS A 95 7.04 21.64 4.72
N GLY A 96 8.00 21.43 3.81
CA GLY A 96 9.41 21.67 4.11
C GLY A 96 10.09 20.81 5.17
N CYS A 97 9.55 19.64 5.54
CA CYS A 97 10.26 18.71 6.42
C CYS A 97 11.09 17.74 5.57
N ALA A 98 12.20 18.24 5.03
CA ALA A 98 13.33 17.39 4.70
C ALA A 98 13.73 16.64 5.96
N ILE A 99 13.96 15.32 5.86
CA ILE A 99 14.67 14.58 6.90
C ILE A 99 16.09 15.16 6.93
N SER A 100 16.22 16.22 7.73
CA SER A 100 17.47 16.92 7.97
C SER A 100 18.14 16.13 9.08
N ILE A 101 18.86 15.07 8.71
CA ILE A 101 19.86 14.49 9.61
C ILE A 101 21.00 15.52 9.60
N TRP A 102 20.95 16.47 10.53
CA TRP A 102 22.07 17.38 10.81
C TRP A 102 23.17 16.57 11.49
N VAL A 103 24.30 16.43 10.80
CA VAL A 103 25.65 16.40 11.38
C VAL A 103 26.38 17.61 10.83
#